data_AF-A0A2K2TR24-F1
#
_entry.id   AF-A0A2K2TR24-F1
#
_cell.length_a   1.000
_cell.length_b   1.000
_cell.length_c   1.000
_cell.angle_alpha   90.00
_cell.angle_beta   90.00
_cell.angle_gamma   90.00
#
_symmetry.space_group_name_H-M   'P 1'
#
loop_
_entity.id
_entity.type
_entity.pdbx_description
1 polymer ?
#
loop_
_entity_poly.entity_id
_entity_poly.type
_entity_poly.pdbx_seq_one_letter_code
_entity_poly.pdbx_strand_id
1 'polypeptide(L)'
;MNRKKVEGLELTTIANIMIRIISIVQLIFTGVHVKALLLLENELCGFGMFLFILFGLVTMFETTRIRSDRMMEKIFTAVLCVVTSGFGCYLTSIYRYAIANQRSLETAAVSKAAGFSTAVIAVYLISCVLLVVDLIKHR
;
A
#
# COMPACT_ATOMS: atom_id res chain seq x y z
N MET A 1 13.67 -9.63 -32.24
CA MET A 1 13.52 -9.19 -30.83
C MET A 1 12.24 -9.82 -30.27
N ASN A 2 12.33 -10.63 -29.21
CA ASN A 2 11.28 -11.57 -28.77
C ASN A 2 10.15 -10.85 -28.00
N ARG A 3 8.89 -10.93 -28.47
CA ARG A 3 7.71 -10.23 -27.90
C ARG A 3 7.55 -10.43 -26.39
N LYS A 4 7.89 -11.61 -25.86
CA LYS A 4 7.82 -11.90 -24.41
C LYS A 4 8.65 -10.95 -23.56
N LYS A 5 9.83 -10.52 -24.04
CA LYS A 5 10.77 -9.64 -23.32
C LYS A 5 10.27 -8.20 -23.22
N VAL A 6 9.43 -7.78 -24.16
CA VAL A 6 8.80 -6.44 -24.17
C VAL A 6 7.64 -6.41 -23.16
N GLU A 7 6.77 -7.41 -23.17
CA GLU A 7 5.59 -7.47 -22.28
C GLU A 7 5.94 -7.51 -20.78
N GLY A 8 7.04 -8.14 -20.38
CA GLY A 8 7.44 -8.13 -18.96
C GLY A 8 8.12 -6.85 -18.49
N LEU A 9 8.82 -6.18 -19.41
CA LEU A 9 9.33 -4.84 -19.15
C LEU A 9 8.18 -3.86 -18.85
N GLU A 10 7.03 -4.04 -19.53
CA GLU A 10 5.84 -3.23 -19.32
C GLU A 10 5.18 -3.50 -17.96
N LEU A 11 5.01 -4.75 -17.54
CA LEU A 11 4.36 -5.10 -16.27
C LEU A 11 5.10 -4.55 -15.04
N THR A 12 6.42 -4.76 -14.97
CA THR A 12 7.25 -4.20 -13.87
C THR A 12 7.20 -2.67 -13.87
N THR A 13 7.22 -2.05 -15.04
CA THR A 13 7.16 -0.58 -15.15
C THR A 13 5.82 -0.05 -14.65
N ILE A 14 4.70 -0.68 -15.05
CA ILE A 14 3.36 -0.32 -14.60
C ILE A 14 3.25 -0.45 -13.07
N ALA A 15 3.68 -1.58 -12.50
CA ALA A 15 3.65 -1.81 -11.06
C ALA A 15 4.45 -0.74 -10.30
N ASN A 16 5.65 -0.40 -10.78
CA ASN A 16 6.48 0.63 -10.16
C ASN A 16 5.81 2.01 -10.19
N ILE A 17 5.19 2.39 -11.31
CA ILE A 17 4.44 3.65 -11.43
C ILE A 17 3.26 3.66 -10.45
N MET A 18 2.49 2.57 -10.38
CA MET A 18 1.37 2.43 -9.45
C MET A 18 1.82 2.60 -8.00
N ILE A 19 2.88 1.91 -7.58
CA ILE A 19 3.46 2.01 -6.23
C ILE A 19 3.89 3.44 -5.93
N ARG A 20 4.57 4.12 -6.86
CA ARG A 20 5.02 5.51 -6.63
C ARG A 20 3.85 6.46 -6.44
N ILE A 21 2.87 6.39 -7.34
CA ILE A 21 1.68 7.24 -7.28
C ILE A 21 0.94 7.00 -5.97
N ILE A 22 0.65 5.74 -5.62
CA ILE A 22 -0.15 5.46 -4.42
C ILE A 22 0.57 5.86 -3.13
N SER A 23 1.89 5.69 -3.06
CA SER A 23 2.67 6.08 -1.88
C SER A 23 2.66 7.61 -1.67
N ILE A 24 2.74 8.37 -2.76
CA ILE A 24 2.63 9.85 -2.71
C ILE A 24 1.21 10.27 -2.35
N VAL A 25 0.19 9.66 -2.96
CA VAL A 25 -1.22 9.92 -2.65
C VAL A 25 -1.51 9.63 -1.18
N GLN A 26 -1.02 8.51 -0.66
CA GLN A 26 -1.13 8.14 0.75
C GLN A 26 -0.51 9.20 1.66
N LEU A 27 0.67 9.72 1.30
CA LEU A 27 1.34 10.77 2.06
C LEU A 27 0.58 12.11 2.03
N ILE A 28 0.09 12.54 0.86
CA ILE A 28 -0.66 13.81 0.72
C ILE A 28 -1.98 13.76 1.50
N PHE A 29 -2.69 12.63 1.43
CA PHE A 29 -3.98 12.45 2.08
C PHE A 29 -3.88 11.85 3.50
N THR A 30 -2.69 11.86 4.09
CA THR A 30 -2.44 11.50 5.50
C THR A 30 -3.42 12.17 6.47
N GLY A 31 -3.86 13.40 6.17
CA GLY A 31 -4.86 14.13 6.96
C GLY A 31 -6.19 13.38 7.16
N VAL A 32 -6.56 12.46 6.26
CA VAL A 32 -7.74 11.60 6.44
C VAL A 32 -7.54 10.65 7.63
N HIS A 33 -6.35 10.07 7.76
CA HIS A 33 -6.00 9.21 8.89
C HIS A 33 -5.81 10.01 10.20
N VAL A 34 -5.22 11.21 10.14
CA VAL A 34 -5.07 12.08 11.33
C VAL A 34 -6.43 12.43 11.94
N LYS A 35 -7.42 12.78 11.10
CA LYS A 35 -8.78 13.07 11.59
C LYS A 35 -9.40 11.89 12.31
N ALA A 36 -9.27 10.69 11.73
CA ALA A 36 -9.74 9.47 12.38
C ALA A 36 -8.97 9.19 13.68
N LEU A 37 -7.65 9.36 13.70
CA LEU A 37 -6.81 9.18 14.88
C LEU A 37 -7.25 10.07 16.05
N LEU A 38 -7.49 11.36 15.79
CA LEU A 38 -7.93 12.31 16.80
C LEU A 38 -9.31 11.95 17.38
N LEU A 39 -10.21 11.37 16.57
CA LEU A 39 -11.52 10.89 17.03
C LEU A 39 -11.42 9.61 17.87
N LEU A 40 -10.43 8.78 17.58
CA LEU A 40 -10.26 7.46 18.22
C LEU A 40 -9.45 7.52 19.52
N GLU A 41 -8.63 8.56 19.70
CA GLU A 41 -7.68 8.75 20.80
C GLU A 41 -6.87 7.47 21.15
N ASN A 42 -6.57 6.67 20.12
CA ASN A 42 -5.95 5.36 20.28
C ASN A 42 -4.49 5.38 19.78
N GLU A 43 -3.54 5.17 20.68
CA GLU A 43 -2.11 5.14 20.37
C GLU A 43 -1.74 4.08 19.32
N LEU A 44 -2.40 2.93 19.33
CA LEU A 44 -2.18 1.84 18.36
C LEU A 44 -2.64 2.23 16.96
N CYS A 45 -3.66 3.09 16.85
CA CYS A 45 -4.11 3.64 15.57
C CYS A 45 -3.02 4.55 14.99
N GLY A 46 -2.42 5.40 15.81
CA GLY A 46 -1.35 6.31 15.39
C GLY A 46 -0.10 5.54 14.96
N PHE A 47 0.26 4.51 15.72
CA PHE A 47 1.37 3.62 15.38
C PHE A 47 1.12 2.86 14.07
N GLY A 48 -0.08 2.28 13.88
CA GLY A 48 -0.44 1.58 12.66
C GLY A 48 -0.43 2.48 11.42
N MET A 49 -0.93 3.71 11.58
CA MET A 49 -0.89 4.75 10.54
C MET A 49 0.55 5.10 10.16
N PHE A 50 1.42 5.32 11.15
CA PHE A 50 2.82 5.63 10.93
C PHE A 50 3.53 4.52 10.15
N LEU A 51 3.38 3.26 10.58
CA LEU A 51 3.99 2.12 9.89
C LEU A 51 3.46 1.96 8.46
N PHE A 52 2.17 2.15 8.25
CA PHE A 52 1.58 2.04 6.92
C PHE A 52 2.16 3.08 5.95
N ILE A 53 2.35 4.32 6.40
CA ILE A 53 2.96 5.38 5.57
C ILE A 53 4.45 5.11 5.37
N LEU A 54 5.18 4.77 6.43
CA LEU A 54 6.61 4.52 6.38
C LEU A 54 6.95 3.39 5.40
N PHE A 55 6.26 2.25 5.51
CA PHE A 55 6.48 1.11 4.61
C PHE A 55 6.00 1.41 3.18
N GLY A 56 4.96 2.22 3.01
CA GLY A 56 4.57 2.72 1.68
C GLY A 56 5.71 3.50 1.01
N LEU A 57 6.35 4.41 1.75
CA LEU A 57 7.50 5.17 1.25
C LEU A 57 8.73 4.29 1.01
N VAL A 58 9.02 3.32 1.89
CA VAL A 58 10.10 2.35 1.68
C VAL A 58 9.86 1.57 0.38
N THR A 59 8.64 1.09 0.16
CA THR A 59 8.25 0.39 -1.07
C THR A 59 8.45 1.30 -2.29
N MET A 60 8.05 2.58 -2.20
CA MET A 60 8.29 3.58 -3.25
C MET A 60 9.78 3.74 -3.57
N PHE A 61 10.64 3.92 -2.57
CA PHE A 61 12.07 4.10 -2.79
C PHE A 61 12.70 2.87 -3.45
N GLU A 62 12.30 1.67 -3.06
CA GLU A 62 12.77 0.45 -3.71
C GLU A 62 12.41 0.42 -5.20
N THR A 63 11.23 0.91 -5.60
CA THR A 63 10.89 1.02 -7.03
C THR A 63 11.78 1.94 -7.84
N THR A 64 12.51 2.87 -7.21
CA THR A 64 13.49 3.72 -7.91
C THR A 64 14.78 2.99 -8.25
N ARG A 65 15.05 1.89 -7.52
CA ARG A 65 16.25 1.07 -7.65
C ARG A 65 16.05 -0.17 -8.52
N ILE A 66 14.82 -0.66 -8.65
CA ILE A 66 14.51 -1.85 -9.44
C ILE A 66 14.98 -1.70 -10.88
N ARG A 67 15.97 -2.50 -11.26
CA ARG A 67 16.28 -2.79 -12.66
C ARG A 67 15.48 -4.01 -13.11
N SER A 68 14.88 -3.92 -14.29
CA SER A 68 13.99 -4.96 -14.83
C SER A 68 14.65 -6.35 -14.99
N ASP A 69 15.98 -6.40 -15.06
CA ASP A 69 16.77 -7.63 -15.20
C ASP A 69 17.02 -8.36 -13.86
N ARG A 70 16.75 -7.74 -12.71
CA ARG A 70 17.09 -8.28 -11.39
C ARG A 70 15.90 -8.89 -10.68
N MET A 71 15.83 -10.22 -10.73
CA MET A 71 14.82 -11.04 -10.05
C MET A 71 14.67 -10.73 -8.55
N MET A 72 15.79 -10.58 -7.83
CA MET A 72 15.78 -10.33 -6.38
C MET A 72 15.14 -9.00 -6.00
N GLU A 73 15.33 -7.94 -6.81
CA GLU A 73 14.75 -6.62 -6.55
C GLU A 73 13.22 -6.64 -6.72
N LYS A 74 12.71 -7.40 -7.70
CA LYS A 74 11.27 -7.63 -7.89
C LYS A 74 10.64 -8.40 -6.72
N ILE A 75 11.30 -9.45 -6.25
CA ILE A 75 10.83 -10.25 -5.09
C ILE A 75 10.79 -9.37 -3.83
N PHE A 76 11.87 -8.64 -3.56
CA PHE A 76 11.94 -7.78 -2.38
C PHE A 76 10.82 -6.73 -2.37
N THR A 77 10.58 -6.09 -3.53
CA THR A 77 9.49 -5.11 -3.68
C THR A 77 8.12 -5.76 -3.50
N ALA A 78 7.90 -6.96 -4.05
CA ALA A 78 6.65 -7.69 -3.88
C ALA A 78 6.40 -8.01 -2.40
N VAL A 79 7.43 -8.41 -1.64
CA VAL A 79 7.35 -8.62 -0.19
C VAL A 79 7.00 -7.32 0.54
N LEU A 80 7.64 -6.20 0.19
CA LEU A 80 7.33 -4.90 0.77
C LEU A 80 5.89 -4.46 0.48
N CYS A 81 5.35 -4.75 -0.71
CA CYS A 81 3.93 -4.52 -0.99
C CYS A 81 3.02 -5.31 -0.04
N VAL A 82 3.32 -6.59 0.20
CA VAL A 82 2.54 -7.43 1.13
C VAL A 82 2.64 -6.91 2.56
N VAL A 83 3.84 -6.54 3.01
CA VAL A 83 4.05 -5.97 4.35
C VAL A 83 3.27 -4.65 4.51
N THR A 84 3.36 -3.76 3.52
CA THR A 84 2.63 -2.48 3.50
C THR A 84 1.12 -2.70 3.54
N SER A 85 0.60 -3.62 2.72
CA SER A 85 -0.80 -4.03 2.75
C SER A 85 -1.20 -4.61 4.11
N GLY A 86 -0.33 -5.38 4.77
CA GLY A 86 -0.55 -5.91 6.11
C GLY A 86 -0.76 -4.82 7.16
N PHE A 87 0.08 -3.79 7.17
CA PHE A 87 -0.11 -2.63 8.04
C PHE A 87 -1.39 -1.87 7.71
N GLY A 88 -1.73 -1.71 6.44
CA GLY A 88 -3.01 -1.13 6.02
C GLY A 88 -4.21 -1.95 6.51
N CYS A 89 -4.16 -3.29 6.43
CA CYS A 89 -5.21 -4.18 6.93
C CYS A 89 -5.37 -4.07 8.45
N TYR A 90 -4.26 -4.01 9.19
CA TYR A 90 -4.26 -3.78 10.63
C TYR A 90 -4.95 -2.46 10.98
N LEU A 91 -4.54 -1.36 10.34
CA LEU A 91 -5.12 -0.03 10.54
C LEU A 91 -6.62 -0.01 10.19
N THR A 92 -7.01 -0.63 9.09
CA THR A 92 -8.42 -0.73 8.66
C THR A 92 -9.26 -1.52 9.66
N SER A 93 -8.68 -2.54 10.29
CA SER A 93 -9.36 -3.34 11.33
C SER A 93 -9.64 -2.50 12.57
N ILE A 94 -8.70 -1.64 12.98
CA ILE A 94 -8.92 -0.68 14.08
C ILE A 94 -10.08 0.26 13.75
N TYR A 95 -10.08 0.85 12.55
CA TYR A 95 -11.17 1.75 12.13
C TYR A 95 -12.53 1.07 12.14
N ARG A 96 -12.62 -0.15 11.60
CA ARG A 96 -13.87 -0.91 11.55
C ARG A 96 -14.34 -1.34 12.94
N TYR A 97 -13.42 -1.76 13.78
CA TYR A 97 -13.72 -2.12 15.17
C TYR A 97 -14.29 -0.92 15.93
N ALA A 98 -13.67 0.25 15.77
CA ALA A 98 -14.15 1.46 16.43
C ALA A 98 -15.54 1.91 15.96
N ILE A 99 -15.81 1.86 14.64
CA ILE A 99 -17.16 2.15 14.11
C ILE A 99 -18.22 1.21 14.71
N ALA A 100 -17.89 -0.06 14.93
CA ALA A 100 -18.82 -1.04 15.47
C ALA A 100 -19.09 -0.85 16.98
N ASN A 101 -18.09 -0.44 17.75
CA ASN A 101 -18.15 -0.43 19.21
C ASN A 101 -18.34 0.94 19.87
N GLN A 102 -17.97 2.05 19.20
CA GLN A 102 -18.05 3.40 19.79
C GLN A 102 -19.31 4.14 19.34
N ARG A 103 -20.28 4.29 20.25
CA ARG A 103 -21.57 4.96 19.98
C ARG A 103 -21.47 6.48 19.77
N SER A 104 -20.42 7.12 20.28
CA SER A 104 -20.21 8.58 20.22
C SER A 104 -19.35 9.03 19.03
N LEU A 105 -18.91 8.11 18.17
CA LEU A 105 -17.94 8.39 17.12
C LEU A 105 -18.61 9.05 15.92
N GLU A 106 -17.97 10.06 15.34
CA GLU A 106 -18.34 10.57 14.02
C GLU A 106 -17.94 9.54 12.94
N THR A 107 -18.85 8.59 12.68
CA THR A 107 -18.62 7.44 11.80
C THR A 107 -18.23 7.85 10.38
N ALA A 108 -18.60 9.06 9.93
CA ALA A 108 -18.29 9.56 8.59
C ALA A 108 -16.79 9.76 8.35
N ALA A 109 -16.06 10.32 9.32
CA ALA A 109 -14.62 10.57 9.19
C ALA A 109 -13.82 9.25 9.24
N VAL A 110 -14.17 8.36 10.16
CA VAL A 110 -13.50 7.06 10.34
C VAL A 110 -13.81 6.10 9.19
N SER A 111 -15.03 6.13 8.65
CA SER A 111 -15.41 5.36 7.45
C SER A 111 -14.63 5.82 6.22
N LYS A 112 -14.45 7.14 6.03
CA LYS A 112 -13.58 7.68 4.96
C LYS A 112 -12.14 7.19 5.10
N ALA A 113 -11.59 7.17 6.31
CA ALA A 113 -10.24 6.66 6.56
C ALA A 113 -10.12 5.15 6.27
N ALA A 114 -11.11 4.35 6.66
CA ALA A 114 -11.17 2.92 6.35
C ALA A 114 -11.28 2.67 4.83
N GLY A 115 -12.13 3.42 4.14
CA GLY A 115 -12.29 3.34 2.68
C GLY A 115 -11.02 3.72 1.94
N PHE A 116 -10.38 4.83 2.34
CA PHE A 116 -9.10 5.27 1.78
C PHE A 116 -8.00 4.22 1.98
N SER A 117 -7.85 3.69 3.20
CA SER A 117 -6.90 2.62 3.51
C SER A 117 -7.14 1.38 2.63
N THR A 118 -8.40 0.98 2.47
CA THR A 118 -8.78 -0.17 1.63
C THR A 118 -8.38 0.04 0.16
N ALA A 119 -8.58 1.24 -0.38
CA ALA A 119 -8.19 1.58 -1.74
C ALA A 119 -6.66 1.51 -1.93
N VAL A 120 -5.89 2.06 -0.98
CA VAL A 120 -4.42 2.01 -0.99
C VAL A 120 -3.92 0.56 -0.93
N ILE A 121 -4.49 -0.26 -0.04
CA ILE A 121 -4.15 -1.69 0.07
C ILE A 121 -4.38 -2.41 -1.26
N ALA A 122 -5.52 -2.17 -1.92
CA ALA A 122 -5.85 -2.81 -3.19
C ALA A 122 -4.79 -2.49 -4.27
N VAL A 123 -4.32 -1.25 -4.35
CA VAL A 123 -3.29 -0.85 -5.33
C VAL A 123 -1.95 -1.54 -5.04
N TYR A 124 -1.53 -1.64 -3.77
CA TYR A 124 -0.32 -2.38 -3.41
C TYR A 124 -0.44 -3.88 -3.73
N LEU A 125 -1.60 -4.50 -3.47
CA LEU A 125 -1.84 -5.91 -3.80
C LEU A 125 -1.84 -6.14 -5.32
N ILE A 126 -2.48 -5.27 -6.11
CA ILE A 126 -2.44 -5.36 -7.57
C ILE A 126 -1.00 -5.21 -8.08
N SER A 127 -0.25 -4.26 -7.55
CA SER A 127 1.16 -4.05 -7.92
C SER A 127 2.02 -5.28 -7.58
N CYS A 128 1.78 -5.91 -6.43
CA CYS A 128 2.42 -7.17 -6.04
C CYS A 128 2.11 -8.29 -7.04
N VAL A 129 0.84 -8.47 -7.42
CA VAL A 129 0.42 -9.47 -8.41
C VAL A 129 1.11 -9.23 -9.75
N LEU A 130 1.18 -7.99 -10.23
CA LEU A 130 1.87 -7.65 -11.47
C LEU A 130 3.36 -8.02 -11.43
N LEU A 131 4.05 -7.71 -10.33
CA LEU A 131 5.46 -8.08 -10.14
C LEU A 131 5.66 -9.61 -10.11
N VAL A 132 4.77 -10.35 -9.44
CA VAL A 132 4.83 -11.81 -9.35
C VAL A 132 4.55 -12.47 -10.70
N VAL A 133 3.54 -12.00 -11.43
CA VAL A 133 3.21 -12.51 -12.78
C VAL A 133 4.39 -12.28 -13.73
N ASP A 134 5.03 -11.11 -13.66
CA ASP A 134 6.21 -10.81 -14.45
C ASP A 134 7.38 -11.75 -14.11
N LEU A 135 7.60 -12.00 -12.82
CA LEU A 135 8.58 -12.96 -12.30
C LEU A 135 8.37 -14.39 -12.84
N ILE A 136 7.13 -14.86 -12.90
CA ILE A 136 6.79 -16.20 -13.39
C ILE A 136 7.00 -16.28 -14.91
N LYS A 137 6.67 -15.23 -15.65
CA LYS A 137 6.74 -15.21 -17.13
C LYS A 137 8.16 -15.09 -17.68
N HIS A 138 9.10 -14.59 -16.87
CA HIS A 138 10.52 -14.40 -17.20
C HIS A 138 11.49 -15.35 -16.49
N ARG A 139 10.96 -16.40 -15.85
CA ARG A 139 11.74 -17.54 -15.37
C ARG A 139 12.09 -18.48 -16.52
#